data_AF-A0AA95HBM5-F1
#
_entry.id   AF-A0AA95HBM5-F1
#
_cell.length_a   1.000
_cell.length_b   1.000
_cell.length_c   1.000
_cell.angle_alpha   90.00
_cell.angle_beta   90.00
_cell.angle_gamma   90.00
#
_symmetry.space_group_name_H-M   'P 1'
#
loop_
_entity.id
_entity.type
_entity.pdbx_description
1 polymer ?
#
loop_
_entity_poly.entity_id
_entity_poly.type
_entity_poly.pdbx_seq_one_letter_code
_entity_poly.pdbx_strand_id
1 'polypeptide(L)' 'MVRQSQSIVETVEKDGCPYCGSLVWEQIHRTKLQKIIKPFKGRCYCRACQNEFWKEVD' A
#
# COMPACT_ATOMS: atom_id res chain seq x y z
N MET A 1 20.33 -33.03 -10.89
CA MET A 1 19.45 -32.87 -9.71
C MET A 1 19.37 -31.40 -9.39
N VAL A 2 18.13 -30.92 -9.24
CA VAL A 2 17.70 -29.51 -9.19
C VAL A 2 18.22 -28.81 -7.93
N ARG A 3 18.66 -27.56 -8.07
CA ARG A 3 18.59 -26.57 -6.98
C ARG A 3 18.35 -25.19 -7.59
N GLN A 4 17.08 -24.95 -7.97
CA GLN A 4 16.57 -23.61 -8.20
C GLN A 4 16.76 -22.84 -6.90
N SER A 5 17.67 -21.87 -6.89
CA SER A 5 17.75 -20.88 -5.83
C SER A 5 16.60 -19.92 -6.11
N GLN A 6 15.44 -20.20 -5.51
CA GLN A 6 14.34 -19.24 -5.46
C GLN A 6 14.85 -18.06 -4.65
N SER A 7 15.24 -16.99 -5.33
CA SER A 7 15.37 -15.67 -4.73
C SER A 7 13.97 -15.28 -4.25
N ILE A 8 13.66 -15.62 -3.00
CA ILE A 8 12.58 -15.01 -2.24
C ILE A 8 13.07 -13.59 -2.01
N VAL A 9 12.87 -12.73 -3.02
CA VAL A 9 13.05 -11.29 -2.85
C VAL A 9 12.00 -10.90 -1.82
N GLU A 10 12.48 -10.64 -0.62
CA GLU A 10 11.75 -10.09 0.51
C GLU A 10 10.79 -8.99 0.03
N THR A 11 9.51 -9.33 -0.10
CA THR A 11 8.42 -8.36 -0.28
C THR A 11 8.13 -7.70 1.07
N VAL A 12 9.16 -7.20 1.74
CA VAL A 12 9.06 -6.60 3.06
C VAL A 12 9.19 -5.09 2.86
N GLU A 13 8.21 -4.34 3.37
CA GLU A 13 8.21 -2.87 3.55
C GLU A 13 7.62 -1.95 2.47
N LYS A 14 6.54 -2.35 1.78
CA LYS A 14 5.61 -1.37 1.16
C LYS A 14 4.26 -1.23 1.88
N ASP A 15 4.11 -1.80 3.07
CA ASP A 15 2.82 -1.79 3.79
C ASP A 15 2.68 -0.76 4.91
N GLY A 16 3.68 0.10 5.12
CA GLY A 16 3.63 1.18 6.10
C GLY A 16 3.10 2.51 5.56
N CYS A 17 2.63 3.36 6.45
CA CYS A 17 2.44 4.78 6.18
C CYS A 17 3.79 5.42 5.82
N PRO A 18 3.90 6.18 4.71
CA PRO A 18 5.17 6.79 4.29
C PRO A 18 5.68 7.87 5.24
N TYR A 19 4.84 8.38 6.14
CA TYR A 19 5.21 9.45 7.08
C TYR A 19 5.81 8.92 8.38
N CYS A 20 5.29 7.79 8.89
CA CYS A 20 5.64 7.29 10.22
C CYS A 20 6.01 5.80 10.24
N GLY A 21 5.95 5.12 9.10
CA GLY A 21 6.19 3.68 8.98
C GLY A 21 5.09 2.80 9.59
N SER A 22 4.06 3.38 10.21
CA SER A 22 3.01 2.60 10.88
C SER A 22 2.19 1.78 9.89
N LEU A 23 1.97 0.50 10.23
CA LEU A 23 1.07 -0.41 9.52
C LEU A 23 -0.42 -0.16 9.89
N VAL A 24 -0.69 0.75 10.82
CA VAL A 24 -2.05 1.08 11.28
C VAL A 24 -2.62 2.20 10.42
N TRP A 25 -3.09 1.84 9.24
CA TRP A 25 -3.79 2.73 8.32
C TRP A 25 -5.03 2.06 7.74
N GLU A 26 -6.00 2.88 7.34
CA GLU A 26 -7.25 2.44 6.72
C GLU A 26 -7.32 2.95 5.28
N GLN A 27 -7.79 2.11 4.36
CA GLN A 27 -8.05 2.55 2.99
C GLN A 27 -9.37 3.32 2.94
N ILE A 28 -9.32 4.55 2.46
CA ILE A 28 -10.52 5.37 2.26
C ILE A 28 -11.28 4.83 1.03
N HIS A 29 -12.58 4.59 1.20
CA HIS A 29 -13.42 4.06 0.13
C HIS A 29 -13.39 4.96 -1.11
N ARG A 30 -13.03 4.37 -2.24
CA ARG A 30 -12.97 5.06 -3.53
C ARG A 30 -14.37 5.17 -4.14
N THR A 31 -14.76 6.39 -4.51
CA THR A 31 -15.93 6.59 -5.37
C THR A 31 -15.69 5.99 -6.76
N LYS A 32 -16.77 5.65 -7.49
CA LYS A 32 -16.66 5.11 -8.87
C LYS A 32 -15.77 5.98 -9.76
N LEU A 33 -15.93 7.30 -9.68
CA LEU A 33 -15.12 8.26 -10.42
C LEU A 33 -13.63 8.20 -10.06
N GLN A 34 -13.28 8.03 -8.78
CA GLN A 34 -11.88 7.90 -8.35
C GLN A 34 -11.22 6.62 -8.86
N LYS A 35 -11.98 5.52 -8.98
CA LYS A 35 -11.48 4.29 -9.61
C LYS A 35 -11.20 4.48 -11.10
N ILE A 36 -11.91 5.38 -11.79
CA ILE A 36 -11.68 5.71 -13.20
C ILE A 36 -10.45 6.63 -13.37
N ILE A 37 -10.35 7.68 -12.56
CA ILE A 37 -9.26 8.68 -12.67
C ILE A 37 -7.92 8.11 -12.18
N LYS A 38 -7.94 7.28 -11.11
CA LYS A 38 -6.75 6.67 -10.51
C LYS A 38 -7.00 5.19 -10.19
N PRO A 39 -7.01 4.31 -11.21
CA PRO A 39 -7.33 2.89 -11.03
C PRO A 39 -6.36 2.19 -10.08
N PHE A 40 -5.08 2.51 -10.18
CA PHE A 40 -4.01 1.84 -9.43
C PHE A 40 -3.64 2.51 -8.11
N LYS A 41 -4.31 3.61 -7.71
CA LYS A 41 -4.00 4.31 -6.44
C LYS A 41 -5.24 4.46 -5.56
N GLY A 42 -5.13 4.00 -4.32
CA GLY A 42 -6.09 4.24 -3.24
C GLY A 42 -5.61 5.36 -2.33
N ARG A 43 -6.56 6.11 -1.76
CA ARG A 43 -6.26 6.96 -0.61
C ARG A 43 -6.26 6.11 0.65
N CYS A 44 -5.28 6.35 1.50
CA CYS A 44 -5.15 5.71 2.79
C CYS A 44 -5.01 6.78 3.86
N TYR A 45 -5.58 6.53 5.04
CA TYR A 45 -5.47 7.38 6.21
C TYR A 45 -4.70 6.63 7.30
N CYS A 46 -3.60 7.20 7.78
CA CYS A 46 -2.84 6.61 8.87
C CYS A 46 -3.43 7.00 10.21
N ARG A 47 -3.77 6.02 11.06
CA ARG A 47 -4.27 6.27 12.42
C ARG A 47 -3.19 6.71 13.40
N ALA A 48 -1.93 6.34 13.14
CA ALA A 48 -0.82 6.67 14.03
C ALA A 48 -0.38 8.13 13.91
N CYS A 49 -0.19 8.63 12.68
CA CYS A 49 0.23 10.01 12.43
C CYS A 49 -0.87 10.91 11.88
N GLN A 50 -2.10 10.39 11.73
CA GLN A 50 -3.27 11.14 11.26
C GLN A 50 -3.09 11.80 9.88
N ASN A 51 -2.18 11.28 9.06
CA ASN A 51 -1.92 11.79 7.71
C ASN A 51 -2.58 10.92 6.63
N GLU A 52 -3.00 11.58 5.55
CA GLU A 52 -3.50 10.93 4.35
C GLU A 52 -2.37 10.73 3.33
N PHE A 53 -2.31 9.56 2.70
CA PHE A 53 -1.36 9.25 1.64
C PHE A 53 -2.00 8.42 0.54
N TRP A 54 -1.36 8.40 -0.63
CA TRP A 54 -1.79 7.56 -1.74
C TRP A 54 -0.92 6.32 -1.80
N LYS A 55 -1.55 5.15 -1.85
CA LYS A 55 -0.86 3.86 -1.99
C LYS A 55 -1.30 3.16 -3.26
N GLU A 56 -0.38 2.44 -3.88
CA GLU A 56 -0.73 1.51 -4.95
C GLU A 56 -1.61 0.40 -4.38
N VAL A 57 -2.71 0.11 -5.08
CA VAL A 57 -3.71 -0.87 -4.68
C VAL A 57 -3.87 -1.82 -5.86
N ASP A 58 -3.52 -3.08 -5.63
CA ASP A 58 -3.67 -4.18 -6.60
C ASP A 58 -5.15 -4.52 -6.82
#